data_AF-A0A7S3SHS5-F1
#
_entry.id   AF-A0A7S3SHS5-F1
#
_cell.length_a   1.000
_cell.length_b   1.000
_cell.length_c   1.000
_cell.angle_alpha   90.00
_cell.angle_beta   90.00
_cell.angle_gamma   90.00
#
_symmetry.space_group_name_H-M   'P 1'
#
loop_
_entity.id
_entity.type
_entity.pdbx_description
1 polymer ?
#
loop_
_entity_poly.entity_id
_entity_poly.type
_entity_poly.pdbx_seq_one_letter_code
_entity_poly.pdbx_strand_id
1 'polypeptide(L)'
;SSGGSSGGGSSGRNISGVAVQGCPASRKPFHVVLTATADNYQSWQCRIMYHHWQRVRDSDPAGRCTELTGFTRLVASPGGRPDGLEAEIPSHFTPEYEPADISRFHGYRVINRPRSVTYFLKSARYAALQEEYLLVAETDHVLLQPIPNRAERGSPMAYLFGYMGPNPTHAPFIKRVWPAGGEAGYKQVQSIGPSPVLIHRADLEEVAGPWSETAVKLKTDPQADRTLGWVIEMWGYSIASASIGLRHQVFRDFQVEPGALSSAAQLDGFPLRYWIFHYTYQFEYYLDGTPCQPWTIGEFSLDKRHFSAEPPPYPLPDPPPGANKAAFFLVGAFNEAMRALGTAWPRRQPAPGSSEPPLQSVYGRRRLDWFGRHANGFATELRTMPLIKRLVGSEWACEDGSSLQLGGNGDARWRSGRSGRWGSMNNPDLGGACPVGACIYVDVSGSHNVAVNGSSLTVMRLFYRTASATPEVVARCHRSGGGA
;
A
#
# COMPACT_ATOMS: atom_id res chain seq x y z
N SER A 1 39.77 56.69 26.13
CA SER A 1 38.49 56.14 26.62
C SER A 1 37.79 55.45 25.46
N SER A 2 37.96 54.14 25.38
CA SER A 2 37.44 53.26 24.33
C SER A 2 35.94 52.99 24.53
N GLY A 3 35.13 53.33 23.53
CA GLY A 3 33.71 52.96 23.47
C GLY A 3 33.55 51.54 22.94
N GLY A 4 33.15 50.62 23.82
CA GLY A 4 32.82 49.23 23.49
C GLY A 4 31.33 49.07 23.22
N SER A 5 31.02 48.51 22.05
CA SER A 5 29.72 47.99 21.65
C SER A 5 29.33 46.78 22.50
N SER A 6 28.05 46.66 22.89
CA SER A 6 27.51 45.41 23.43
C SER A 6 26.18 45.08 22.75
N GLY A 7 26.23 44.06 21.89
CA GLY A 7 25.06 43.36 21.39
C GLY A 7 24.48 42.47 22.48
N GLY A 8 23.17 42.57 22.70
CA GLY A 8 22.40 41.64 23.53
C GLY A 8 21.84 40.53 22.66
N GLY A 9 22.33 39.31 22.89
CA GLY A 9 22.05 38.13 22.09
C GLY A 9 20.60 37.64 22.17
N SER A 10 20.18 37.06 21.04
CA SER A 10 19.01 36.19 20.89
C SER A 10 19.00 35.12 21.98
N SER A 11 17.97 35.15 22.82
CA SER A 11 17.68 34.11 23.81
C SER A 11 17.30 32.81 23.09
N GLY A 12 18.27 31.91 22.91
CA GLY A 12 18.04 30.54 22.50
C GLY A 12 17.10 29.86 23.49
N ARG A 13 15.91 29.49 23.01
CA ARG A 13 15.01 28.58 23.70
C ARG A 13 15.72 27.21 23.79
N ASN A 14 16.34 26.93 24.93
CA ASN A 14 16.70 25.56 25.32
C ASN A 14 15.40 24.80 25.56
N ILE A 15 14.90 24.12 24.53
CA ILE A 15 13.79 23.17 24.67
C ILE A 15 14.39 21.78 24.51
N SER A 16 14.93 21.26 25.62
CA SER A 16 15.18 19.83 25.73
C SER A 16 13.83 19.12 25.58
N GLY A 17 13.66 18.32 24.53
CA GLY A 17 12.46 17.51 24.30
C GLY A 17 12.05 16.81 25.60
N VAL A 18 10.82 17.08 26.05
CA VAL A 18 10.20 16.68 27.33
C VAL A 18 11.12 15.82 28.20
N ALA A 19 11.87 16.44 29.10
CA ALA A 19 12.73 15.72 30.03
C ALA A 19 11.86 14.84 30.93
N VAL A 20 11.81 13.55 30.62
CA VAL A 20 11.08 12.58 31.44
C VAL A 20 12.03 12.04 32.50
N GLN A 21 11.65 12.18 33.77
CA GLN A 21 12.48 11.78 34.90
C GLN A 21 12.88 10.30 34.81
N GLY A 22 14.19 10.04 34.85
CA GLY A 22 14.78 8.70 34.70
C GLY A 22 15.19 8.31 33.29
N CYS A 23 15.04 9.20 32.30
CA CYS A 23 15.46 8.94 30.91
C CYS A 23 16.84 9.54 30.60
N PRO A 24 17.60 8.92 29.67
CA PRO A 24 18.87 9.48 29.20
C PRO A 24 18.68 10.90 28.63
N ALA A 25 19.54 11.84 29.04
CA ALA A 25 19.53 13.21 28.53
C ALA A 25 19.86 13.30 27.03
N SER A 26 20.47 12.26 26.46
CA SER A 26 20.81 12.16 25.04
C SER A 26 19.64 11.73 24.15
N ARG A 27 18.45 11.48 24.72
CA ARG A 27 17.26 11.05 23.97
C ARG A 27 16.86 12.13 22.96
N LYS A 28 16.49 11.73 21.75
CA LYS A 28 15.93 12.62 20.72
C LYS A 28 14.52 12.19 20.34
N PRO A 29 13.50 12.56 21.15
CA PRO A 29 12.10 12.24 20.83
C PRO A 29 11.70 12.80 19.47
N PHE A 30 10.86 12.06 18.76
CA PHE A 30 10.31 12.46 17.49
C PHE A 30 8.80 12.22 17.39
N HIS A 31 8.17 13.05 16.56
CA HIS A 31 6.76 13.01 16.24
C HIS A 31 6.54 12.36 14.87
N VAL A 32 5.68 11.36 14.77
CA VAL A 32 5.33 10.75 13.47
C VAL A 32 4.31 11.61 12.73
N VAL A 33 4.64 11.99 11.50
CA VAL A 33 3.74 12.62 10.54
C VAL A 33 3.40 11.60 9.45
N LEU A 34 2.26 10.95 9.59
CA LEU A 34 1.77 9.96 8.63
C LEU A 34 1.06 10.68 7.47
N THR A 35 1.67 10.73 6.30
CA THR A 35 1.08 11.41 5.13
C THR A 35 0.00 10.54 4.49
N ALA A 36 -1.18 11.12 4.28
CA ALA A 36 -2.35 10.41 3.78
C ALA A 36 -3.27 11.29 2.90
N THR A 37 -4.26 10.67 2.27
CA THR A 37 -5.36 11.24 1.51
C THR A 37 -6.66 10.69 2.09
N ALA A 38 -7.71 11.52 2.13
CA ALA A 38 -9.03 11.15 2.62
C ALA A 38 -9.77 10.25 1.62
N ASP A 39 -9.34 9.00 1.52
CA ASP A 39 -9.97 7.94 0.73
C ASP A 39 -9.98 6.60 1.48
N ASN A 40 -10.84 5.67 1.05
CA ASN A 40 -10.94 4.35 1.67
C ASN A 40 -9.62 3.59 1.62
N TYR A 41 -8.89 3.71 0.51
CA TYR A 41 -7.62 3.05 0.27
C TYR A 41 -6.61 3.37 1.37
N GLN A 42 -6.40 4.64 1.71
CA GLN A 42 -5.43 5.05 2.72
C GLN A 42 -6.00 5.08 4.14
N SER A 43 -7.31 5.24 4.30
CA SER A 43 -7.98 5.24 5.60
C SER A 43 -7.72 3.94 6.37
N TRP A 44 -7.90 2.78 5.74
CA TRP A 44 -7.65 1.51 6.43
C TRP A 44 -6.16 1.28 6.70
N GLN A 45 -5.30 1.70 5.79
CA GLN A 45 -3.84 1.62 5.94
C GLN A 45 -3.37 2.45 7.14
N CYS A 46 -3.93 3.66 7.33
CA CYS A 46 -3.64 4.50 8.50
C CYS A 46 -3.95 3.80 9.81
N ARG A 47 -5.05 3.04 9.89
CA ARG A 47 -5.44 2.31 11.10
C ARG A 47 -4.48 1.16 11.40
N ILE A 48 -4.05 0.43 10.38
CA ILE A 48 -3.02 -0.62 10.52
C ILE A 48 -1.71 0.00 11.01
N MET A 49 -1.23 1.05 10.35
CA MET A 49 0.02 1.74 10.73
C MET A 49 -0.07 2.29 12.16
N TYR A 50 -1.17 2.95 12.53
CA TYR A 50 -1.37 3.54 13.84
C TYR A 50 -1.39 2.50 14.97
N HIS A 51 -2.04 1.34 14.76
CA HIS A 51 -1.98 0.22 15.70
C HIS A 51 -0.54 -0.24 15.95
N HIS A 52 0.24 -0.42 14.89
CA HIS A 52 1.64 -0.86 15.03
C HIS A 52 2.55 0.23 15.60
N TRP A 53 2.24 1.51 15.36
CA TRP A 53 2.88 2.63 16.06
C TRP A 53 2.63 2.57 17.57
N GLN A 54 1.39 2.38 18.01
CA GLN A 54 1.04 2.24 19.43
C GLN A 54 1.76 1.04 20.04
N ARG A 55 1.71 -0.11 19.37
CA ARG A 55 2.40 -1.33 19.82
C ARG A 55 3.90 -1.10 19.98
N VAL A 56 4.57 -0.52 19.00
CA VAL A 56 6.02 -0.28 19.08
C VAL A 56 6.36 0.68 20.20
N ARG A 57 5.62 1.79 20.34
CA ARG A 57 5.75 2.75 21.44
C ARG A 57 5.64 2.06 22.79
N ASP A 58 4.65 1.18 22.95
CA ASP A 58 4.36 0.51 24.22
C ASP A 58 5.29 -0.70 24.49
N SER A 59 5.91 -1.26 23.44
CA SER A 59 6.85 -2.39 23.53
C SER A 59 8.29 -1.99 23.85
N ASP A 60 8.62 -0.71 23.68
CA ASP A 60 9.96 -0.20 23.95
C ASP A 60 10.30 -0.52 25.41
N PRO A 61 11.37 -1.29 25.72
CA PRO A 61 11.79 -1.57 27.09
C PRO A 61 12.03 -0.29 27.89
N ALA A 62 12.28 0.81 27.17
CA ALA A 62 12.42 2.12 27.74
C ALA A 62 11.10 2.71 28.22
N GLY A 63 9.92 2.25 27.72
CA GLY A 63 8.49 2.40 28.11
C GLY A 63 7.97 3.79 28.49
N ARG A 64 8.79 4.51 29.23
CA ARG A 64 8.78 5.93 29.60
C ARG A 64 9.72 6.79 28.73
N CYS A 65 10.79 6.19 28.20
CA CYS A 65 11.89 6.88 27.52
C CYS A 65 11.98 6.56 26.02
N THR A 66 10.90 6.06 25.42
CA THR A 66 10.85 5.87 23.97
C THR A 66 11.10 7.17 23.23
N GLU A 67 11.70 7.10 22.05
CA GLU A 67 11.83 8.25 21.16
C GLU A 67 10.54 8.49 20.36
N LEU A 68 9.68 7.48 20.25
CA LEU A 68 8.43 7.53 19.49
C LEU A 68 7.31 8.16 20.32
N THR A 69 7.22 9.49 20.37
CA THR A 69 6.43 10.19 21.41
C THR A 69 5.13 10.80 20.93
N GLY A 70 5.04 11.19 19.65
CA GLY A 70 3.86 11.83 19.09
C GLY A 70 3.42 11.24 17.76
N PHE A 71 2.14 11.44 17.42
CA PHE A 71 1.55 10.99 16.15
C PHE A 71 0.58 12.03 15.59
N THR A 72 0.68 12.28 14.28
CA THR A 72 -0.30 13.06 13.50
C THR A 72 -0.46 12.40 12.15
N ARG A 73 -1.70 12.06 11.79
CA ARG A 73 -2.08 11.78 10.42
C ARG A 73 -2.28 13.11 9.68
N LEU A 74 -1.48 13.35 8.65
CA LEU A 74 -1.54 14.54 7.80
C LEU A 74 -2.30 14.21 6.52
N VAL A 75 -3.54 14.67 6.43
CA VAL A 75 -4.53 14.18 5.46
C VAL A 75 -4.86 15.25 4.43
N ALA A 76 -4.48 15.00 3.17
CA ALA A 76 -5.00 15.74 2.04
C ALA A 76 -6.48 15.38 1.81
N SER A 77 -7.36 16.37 1.84
CA SER A 77 -8.82 16.15 1.73
C SER A 77 -9.49 17.28 0.95
N PRO A 78 -10.66 17.02 0.33
CA PRO A 78 -11.41 18.06 -0.38
C PRO A 78 -11.76 19.23 0.55
N GLY A 79 -11.15 20.39 0.29
CA GLY A 79 -11.31 21.60 1.11
C GLY A 79 -10.73 21.52 2.52
N GLY A 80 -9.90 20.51 2.85
CA GLY A 80 -9.35 20.34 4.20
C GLY A 80 -10.37 19.81 5.21
N ARG A 81 -11.41 19.10 4.75
CA ARG A 81 -12.49 18.58 5.60
C ARG A 81 -12.10 17.30 6.34
N PRO A 82 -12.62 17.08 7.55
CA PRO A 82 -12.46 15.81 8.25
C PRO A 82 -13.02 14.62 7.47
N ASP A 83 -12.47 13.43 7.71
CA ASP A 83 -12.88 12.17 7.06
C ASP A 83 -13.44 11.12 8.03
N GLY A 84 -13.66 11.49 9.30
CA GLY A 84 -14.30 10.66 10.31
C GLY A 84 -13.36 9.79 11.12
N LEU A 85 -12.06 9.79 10.86
CA LEU A 85 -11.06 9.05 11.66
C LEU A 85 -10.39 9.90 12.74
N GLU A 86 -10.65 11.20 12.83
CA GLU A 86 -9.99 12.11 13.77
C GLU A 86 -10.27 11.81 15.26
N ALA A 87 -11.38 11.12 15.55
CA ALA A 87 -11.69 10.63 16.89
C ALA A 87 -10.86 9.40 17.29
N GLU A 88 -10.40 8.61 16.31
CA GLU A 88 -9.58 7.40 16.52
C GLU A 88 -8.09 7.72 16.42
N ILE A 89 -7.69 8.53 15.44
CA ILE A 89 -6.29 8.81 15.09
C ILE A 89 -6.07 10.33 15.12
N PRO A 90 -5.12 10.85 15.91
CA PRO A 90 -4.81 12.27 15.92
C PRO A 90 -4.48 12.77 14.50
N SER A 91 -5.28 13.71 13.98
CA SER A 91 -5.25 14.09 12.56
C SER A 91 -5.11 15.60 12.35
N HIS A 92 -4.57 15.98 11.19
CA HIS A 92 -4.60 17.33 10.65
C HIS A 92 -4.98 17.26 9.17
N PHE A 93 -6.00 18.02 8.79
CA PHE A 93 -6.54 18.02 7.44
C PHE A 93 -6.05 19.24 6.67
N THR A 94 -5.58 19.01 5.45
CA THR A 94 -5.09 20.04 4.55
C THR A 94 -5.85 19.98 3.23
N PRO A 95 -6.12 21.12 2.58
CA PRO A 95 -6.80 21.11 1.30
C PRO A 95 -5.93 20.43 0.23
N GLU A 96 -6.49 19.42 -0.43
CA GLU A 96 -5.90 18.84 -1.63
C GLU A 96 -5.97 19.81 -2.82
N TYR A 97 -5.19 19.54 -3.87
CA TYR A 97 -5.34 20.24 -5.14
C TYR A 97 -6.74 20.04 -5.72
N GLU A 98 -7.34 21.11 -6.22
CA GLU A 98 -8.65 21.06 -6.86
C GLU A 98 -8.62 20.16 -8.11
N PRO A 99 -9.75 19.56 -8.53
CA PRO A 99 -9.80 18.68 -9.69
C PRO A 99 -9.21 19.30 -10.97
N ALA A 100 -9.38 20.61 -11.17
CA ALA A 100 -8.78 21.34 -12.28
C ALA A 100 -7.24 21.32 -12.23
N ASP A 101 -6.65 21.49 -11.05
CA ASP A 101 -5.20 21.42 -10.86
C ASP A 101 -4.68 19.98 -11.01
N ILE A 102 -5.41 18.99 -10.51
CA ILE A 102 -5.05 17.57 -10.64
C ILE A 102 -4.96 17.14 -12.12
N SER A 103 -5.78 17.72 -13.00
CA SER A 103 -5.72 17.45 -14.43
C SER A 103 -4.37 17.84 -15.05
N ARG A 104 -3.78 18.97 -14.62
CA ARG A 104 -2.45 19.43 -15.02
C ARG A 104 -1.33 18.51 -14.50
N PHE A 105 -1.61 17.72 -13.48
CA PHE A 105 -0.70 16.68 -12.97
C PHE A 105 -1.02 15.29 -13.52
N HIS A 106 -1.84 15.18 -14.57
CA HIS A 106 -2.19 13.89 -15.19
C HIS A 106 -2.77 12.88 -14.18
N GLY A 107 -3.54 13.36 -13.20
CA GLY A 107 -4.14 12.50 -12.16
C GLY A 107 -3.18 12.07 -11.04
N TYR A 108 -1.96 12.60 -11.00
CA TYR A 108 -0.95 12.24 -10.00
C TYR A 108 -1.25 12.86 -8.63
N ARG A 109 -1.94 12.10 -7.77
CA ARG A 109 -2.38 12.56 -6.43
C ARG A 109 -1.25 12.69 -5.39
N VAL A 110 -0.12 12.01 -5.58
CA VAL A 110 1.02 12.03 -4.63
C VAL A 110 1.58 13.45 -4.48
N ILE A 111 1.39 14.33 -5.47
CA ILE A 111 1.75 15.75 -5.41
C ILE A 111 1.11 16.51 -4.24
N ASN A 112 0.02 16.00 -3.67
CA ASN A 112 -0.58 16.58 -2.46
C ASN A 112 0.34 16.49 -1.25
N ARG A 113 1.25 15.52 -1.17
CA ARG A 113 2.13 15.30 -0.01
C ARG A 113 2.98 16.53 0.34
N PRO A 114 3.85 17.05 -0.56
CA PRO A 114 4.64 18.24 -0.25
C PRO A 114 3.76 19.44 0.13
N ARG A 115 2.66 19.66 -0.60
CA ARG A 115 1.70 20.73 -0.30
C ARG A 115 1.11 20.59 1.11
N SER A 116 0.70 19.39 1.48
CA SER A 116 0.14 19.10 2.82
C SER A 116 1.16 19.41 3.91
N VAL A 117 2.43 19.08 3.71
CA VAL A 117 3.51 19.45 4.65
C VAL A 117 3.62 20.98 4.77
N THR A 118 3.58 21.74 3.67
CA THR A 118 3.62 23.21 3.76
C THR A 118 2.44 23.83 4.53
N TYR A 119 1.24 23.24 4.43
CA TYR A 119 0.09 23.68 5.24
C TYR A 119 0.24 23.31 6.71
N PHE A 120 0.70 22.08 6.97
CA PHE A 120 0.91 21.59 8.32
C PHE A 120 1.89 22.48 9.09
N LEU A 121 3.01 22.87 8.48
CA LEU A 121 4.01 23.76 9.08
C LEU A 121 3.47 25.14 9.46
N LYS A 122 2.36 25.58 8.85
CA LYS A 122 1.68 26.85 9.16
C LYS A 122 0.56 26.69 10.20
N SER A 123 0.30 25.48 10.68
CA SER A 123 -0.83 25.18 11.55
C SER A 123 -0.50 25.38 13.05
N ALA A 124 -1.53 25.69 13.84
CA ALA A 124 -1.41 25.72 15.30
C ALA A 124 -1.02 24.34 15.88
N ARG A 125 -1.43 23.24 15.24
CA ARG A 125 -1.05 21.89 15.65
C ARG A 125 0.46 21.66 15.57
N TYR A 126 1.07 22.10 14.48
CA TYR A 126 2.52 22.04 14.33
C TYR A 126 3.25 22.95 15.33
N ALA A 127 2.73 24.16 15.55
CA ALA A 127 3.28 25.07 16.56
C ALA A 127 3.26 24.49 17.98
N ALA A 128 2.30 23.61 18.29
CA ALA A 128 2.15 22.96 19.59
C ALA A 128 3.02 21.71 19.80
N LEU A 129 3.67 21.17 18.76
CA LEU A 129 4.56 20.02 18.90
C LEU A 129 5.74 20.34 19.82
N GLN A 130 6.08 19.37 20.67
CA GLN A 130 7.19 19.49 21.63
C GLN A 130 8.48 18.85 21.11
N GLU A 131 8.36 17.98 20.12
CA GLU A 131 9.44 17.23 19.51
C GLU A 131 10.22 18.10 18.51
N GLU A 132 11.56 18.05 18.60
CA GLU A 132 12.45 18.72 17.66
C GLU A 132 12.67 17.92 16.37
N TYR A 133 12.22 16.66 16.35
CA TYR A 133 12.38 15.77 15.20
C TYR A 133 11.03 15.23 14.75
N LEU A 134 10.89 15.02 13.45
CA LEU A 134 9.69 14.46 12.84
C LEU A 134 10.07 13.28 11.95
N LEU A 135 9.31 12.19 12.06
CA LEU A 135 9.35 11.08 11.10
C LEU A 135 8.22 11.28 10.09
N VAL A 136 8.56 11.67 8.86
CA VAL A 136 7.57 11.65 7.77
C VAL A 136 7.47 10.22 7.26
N ALA A 137 6.26 9.66 7.32
CA ALA A 137 5.97 8.27 7.01
C ALA A 137 4.78 8.13 6.03
N GLU A 138 4.63 6.92 5.50
CA GLU A 138 3.56 6.54 4.57
C GLU A 138 2.59 5.52 5.19
N THR A 139 1.36 5.51 4.67
CA THR A 139 0.28 4.67 5.17
C THR A 139 0.57 3.19 5.05
N ASP A 140 1.41 2.79 4.09
CA ASP A 140 1.84 1.41 3.86
C ASP A 140 3.09 0.99 4.63
N HIS A 141 3.35 1.65 5.75
CA HIS A 141 4.34 1.24 6.72
C HIS A 141 3.72 0.41 7.84
N VAL A 142 4.43 -0.64 8.26
CA VAL A 142 4.24 -1.32 9.55
C VAL A 142 5.52 -1.14 10.34
N LEU A 143 5.44 -0.57 11.55
CA LEU A 143 6.62 -0.46 12.42
C LEU A 143 6.93 -1.82 13.03
N LEU A 144 8.19 -2.24 12.91
CA LEU A 144 8.66 -3.55 13.38
C LEU A 144 9.25 -3.47 14.79
N GLN A 145 10.00 -2.38 15.06
CA GLN A 145 10.77 -2.17 16.27
C GLN A 145 10.90 -0.67 16.58
N PRO A 146 11.26 -0.30 17.83
CA PRO A 146 11.61 1.08 18.16
C PRO A 146 12.71 1.61 17.23
N ILE A 147 12.50 2.83 16.73
CA ILE A 147 13.42 3.47 15.77
C ILE A 147 14.38 4.37 16.55
N PRO A 148 15.70 4.10 16.53
CA PRO A 148 16.67 5.00 17.14
C PRO A 148 16.84 6.26 16.29
N ASN A 149 16.67 7.42 16.89
CA ASN A 149 16.85 8.72 16.29
C ASN A 149 18.33 9.09 16.25
N ARG A 150 18.93 8.89 15.08
CA ARG A 150 20.28 9.32 14.74
C ARG A 150 20.31 10.59 13.89
N ALA A 151 19.17 11.24 13.70
CA ALA A 151 19.10 12.47 12.92
C ALA A 151 19.78 13.64 13.66
N GLU A 152 20.33 14.56 12.88
CA GLU A 152 20.92 15.80 13.34
C GLU A 152 20.44 16.94 12.45
N ARG A 153 20.47 18.19 12.95
CA ARG A 153 20.17 19.35 12.12
C ARG A 153 21.19 19.42 10.97
N GLY A 154 20.72 19.57 9.75
CA GLY A 154 21.52 19.49 8.51
C GLY A 154 21.78 18.06 8.02
N SER A 155 21.54 17.03 8.85
CA SER A 155 21.81 15.62 8.52
C SER A 155 20.70 14.66 8.94
N PRO A 156 19.56 14.66 8.21
CA PRO A 156 18.42 13.79 8.49
C PRO A 156 18.74 12.32 8.20
N MET A 157 17.99 11.38 8.80
CA MET A 157 18.05 9.96 8.41
C MET A 157 17.09 9.69 7.25
N ALA A 158 17.52 8.96 6.23
CA ALA A 158 16.65 8.53 5.12
C ALA A 158 16.97 7.11 4.66
N TYR A 159 15.98 6.47 4.04
CA TYR A 159 16.16 5.20 3.34
C TYR A 159 16.78 5.38 1.96
N LEU A 160 17.52 4.37 1.49
CA LEU A 160 18.11 4.33 0.16
C LEU A 160 17.11 3.77 -0.87
N PHE A 161 16.62 4.62 -1.76
CA PHE A 161 15.86 4.21 -2.93
C PHE A 161 16.78 3.92 -4.10
N GLY A 162 17.31 2.70 -4.19
CA GLY A 162 18.34 2.32 -5.17
C GLY A 162 17.96 2.54 -6.64
N TYR A 163 16.66 2.62 -6.96
CA TYR A 163 16.17 2.94 -8.30
C TYR A 163 16.23 4.45 -8.65
N MET A 164 16.39 5.33 -7.67
CA MET A 164 16.55 6.79 -7.87
C MET A 164 18.02 7.15 -8.05
N GLY A 165 18.71 6.60 -9.04
CA GLY A 165 20.15 6.85 -9.26
C GLY A 165 20.42 8.14 -10.05
N PRO A 166 20.83 9.27 -9.43
CA PRO A 166 21.11 10.50 -10.17
C PRO A 166 22.34 10.30 -11.05
N ASN A 167 22.21 10.63 -12.34
CA ASN A 167 23.25 10.43 -13.33
C ASN A 167 23.16 11.54 -14.41
N PRO A 168 24.11 11.62 -15.36
CA PRO A 168 24.15 12.70 -16.34
C PRO A 168 22.85 12.90 -17.16
N THR A 169 22.03 11.86 -17.37
CA THR A 169 20.76 12.00 -18.10
C THR A 169 19.74 12.89 -17.37
N HIS A 170 19.91 13.07 -16.06
CA HIS A 170 19.03 13.87 -15.23
C HIS A 170 19.47 15.34 -15.12
N ALA A 171 20.71 15.66 -15.50
CA ALA A 171 21.28 16.99 -15.37
C ALA A 171 20.43 18.10 -16.03
N PRO A 172 19.86 17.92 -17.25
CA PRO A 172 19.12 18.99 -17.91
C PRO A 172 17.89 19.47 -17.13
N PHE A 173 17.09 18.56 -16.57
CA PHE A 173 15.89 18.96 -15.81
C PHE A 173 16.22 19.30 -14.36
N ILE A 174 17.25 18.71 -13.74
CA ILE A 174 17.73 19.13 -12.42
C ILE A 174 18.22 20.58 -12.48
N LYS A 175 19.02 20.95 -13.49
CA LYS A 175 19.48 22.33 -13.69
C LYS A 175 18.33 23.31 -13.92
N ARG A 176 17.24 22.88 -14.58
CA ARG A 176 16.07 23.75 -14.79
C ARG A 176 15.34 24.08 -13.48
N VAL A 177 15.21 23.12 -12.57
CA VAL A 177 14.55 23.34 -11.28
C VAL A 177 15.48 23.86 -10.19
N TRP A 178 16.79 23.65 -10.35
CA TRP A 178 17.85 24.16 -9.49
C TRP A 178 19.04 24.70 -10.30
N PRO A 179 18.92 25.92 -10.87
CA PRO A 179 19.97 26.50 -11.74
C PRO A 179 21.32 26.71 -11.05
N ALA A 180 21.31 27.04 -9.75
CA ALA A 180 22.52 27.23 -8.95
C ALA A 180 23.39 25.96 -8.84
N GLY A 181 22.80 24.77 -8.98
CA GLY A 181 23.54 23.50 -9.01
C GLY A 181 24.30 23.26 -10.32
N GLY A 182 23.96 23.98 -11.40
CA GLY A 182 24.58 23.83 -12.72
C GLY A 182 24.49 22.41 -13.30
N GLU A 183 25.36 22.10 -14.26
CA GLU A 183 25.42 20.76 -14.90
C GLU A 183 25.87 19.64 -13.94
N ALA A 184 26.57 20.00 -12.86
CA ALA A 184 27.06 19.05 -11.87
C ALA A 184 26.09 18.82 -10.70
N GLY A 185 24.96 19.55 -10.64
CA GLY A 185 24.01 19.49 -9.52
C GLY A 185 23.48 18.09 -9.23
N TYR A 186 23.32 17.27 -10.28
CA TYR A 186 22.88 15.87 -10.12
C TYR A 186 23.80 15.04 -9.22
N LYS A 187 25.09 15.40 -9.09
CA LYS A 187 26.05 14.68 -8.22
C LYS A 187 25.79 14.91 -6.74
N GLN A 188 25.06 15.96 -6.38
CA GLN A 188 24.72 16.30 -4.99
C GLN A 188 23.38 15.71 -4.55
N VAL A 189 22.51 15.38 -5.52
CA VAL A 189 21.23 14.71 -5.28
C VAL A 189 21.49 13.29 -4.75
N GLN A 190 20.74 12.89 -3.72
CA GLN A 190 20.85 11.56 -3.12
C GLN A 190 19.73 10.65 -3.63
N SER A 191 19.96 9.33 -3.62
CA SER A 191 18.92 8.34 -3.90
C SER A 191 17.99 8.15 -2.70
N ILE A 192 17.33 9.22 -2.28
CA ILE A 192 16.48 9.31 -1.08
C ILE A 192 15.11 9.91 -1.43
N GLY A 193 14.14 9.77 -0.53
CA GLY A 193 12.80 10.33 -0.66
C GLY A 193 12.31 10.94 0.66
N PRO A 194 11.10 11.50 0.68
CA PRO A 194 10.51 12.16 1.85
C PRO A 194 9.89 11.19 2.86
N SER A 195 9.92 9.88 2.60
CA SER A 195 9.38 8.84 3.46
C SER A 195 10.13 7.53 3.23
N PRO A 196 10.56 6.83 4.29
CA PRO A 196 10.72 7.36 5.64
C PRO A 196 11.88 8.36 5.67
N VAL A 197 11.64 9.52 6.27
CA VAL A 197 12.71 10.46 6.64
C VAL A 197 12.51 10.93 8.09
N LEU A 198 13.56 10.82 8.89
CA LEU A 198 13.59 11.37 10.24
C LEU A 198 14.45 12.64 10.21
N ILE A 199 13.80 13.79 10.42
CA ILE A 199 14.34 15.11 10.10
C ILE A 199 14.15 16.08 11.26
N HIS A 200 15.14 16.95 11.49
CA HIS A 200 15.01 18.03 12.47
C HIS A 200 13.96 19.05 11.99
N ARG A 201 13.19 19.60 12.93
CA ARG A 201 12.08 20.52 12.70
C ARG A 201 12.46 21.67 11.77
N ALA A 202 13.56 22.36 12.07
CA ALA A 202 14.05 23.49 11.27
C ALA A 202 14.42 23.09 9.82
N ASP A 203 14.98 21.89 9.62
CA ASP A 203 15.34 21.43 8.27
C ASP A 203 14.07 21.11 7.47
N LEU A 204 13.03 20.58 8.12
CA LEU A 204 11.72 20.38 7.49
C LEU A 204 11.07 21.72 7.09
N GLU A 205 11.17 22.73 7.95
CA GLU A 205 10.70 24.10 7.67
C GLU A 205 11.42 24.70 6.45
N GLU A 206 12.74 24.52 6.35
CA GLU A 206 13.55 25.02 5.24
C GLU A 206 13.28 24.28 3.91
N VAL A 207 13.11 22.95 3.95
CA VAL A 207 12.97 22.14 2.72
C VAL A 207 11.55 22.08 2.16
N ALA A 208 10.52 22.27 2.99
CA ALA A 208 9.14 22.01 2.57
C ALA A 208 8.65 22.89 1.41
N GLY A 209 8.99 24.19 1.43
CA GLY A 209 8.68 25.12 0.34
C GLY A 209 9.36 24.71 -0.97
N PRO A 210 10.71 24.64 -0.99
CA PRO A 210 11.48 24.18 -2.15
C PRO A 210 11.05 22.81 -2.68
N TRP A 211 10.70 21.87 -1.80
CA TRP A 211 10.18 20.56 -2.17
C TRP A 211 8.85 20.67 -2.92
N SER A 212 7.88 21.40 -2.38
CA SER A 212 6.58 21.59 -3.03
C SER A 212 6.68 22.27 -4.39
N GLU A 213 7.52 23.29 -4.51
CA GLU A 213 7.72 23.98 -5.78
C GLU A 213 8.43 23.09 -6.81
N THR A 214 9.50 22.41 -6.39
CA THR A 214 10.28 21.54 -7.27
C THR A 214 9.43 20.38 -7.78
N ALA A 215 8.65 19.74 -6.91
CA ALA A 215 7.77 18.64 -7.30
C ALA A 215 6.74 19.07 -8.37
N VAL A 216 6.14 20.27 -8.21
CA VAL A 216 5.21 20.83 -9.21
C VAL A 216 5.92 21.14 -10.53
N LYS A 217 7.08 21.81 -10.47
CA LYS A 217 7.87 22.16 -11.67
C LYS A 217 8.24 20.91 -12.46
N LEU A 218 8.77 19.88 -11.79
CA LEU A 218 9.11 18.60 -12.41
C LEU A 218 7.87 17.91 -12.99
N LYS A 219 6.77 17.84 -12.24
CA LYS A 219 5.55 17.14 -12.70
C LYS A 219 4.93 17.78 -13.94
N THR A 220 5.11 19.08 -14.11
CA THR A 220 4.55 19.84 -15.25
C THR A 220 5.54 20.00 -16.41
N ASP A 221 6.74 19.44 -16.27
CA ASP A 221 7.73 19.35 -17.32
C ASP A 221 7.60 18.00 -18.04
N PRO A 222 7.23 17.97 -19.34
CA PRO A 222 6.99 16.71 -20.05
C PRO A 222 8.21 15.79 -20.13
N GLN A 223 9.42 16.34 -20.15
CA GLN A 223 10.64 15.54 -20.19
C GLN A 223 10.93 14.95 -18.81
N ALA A 224 10.80 15.75 -17.75
CA ALA A 224 11.02 15.26 -16.40
C ALA A 224 9.95 14.24 -16.00
N ASP A 225 8.67 14.48 -16.29
CA ASP A 225 7.58 13.56 -15.98
C ASP A 225 7.76 12.19 -16.65
N ARG A 226 8.12 12.20 -17.93
CA ARG A 226 8.43 10.96 -18.67
C ARG A 226 9.64 10.22 -18.10
N THR A 227 10.66 10.95 -17.64
CA THR A 227 11.95 10.35 -17.23
C THR A 227 11.91 9.86 -15.79
N LEU A 228 11.33 10.64 -14.89
CA LEU A 228 11.30 10.37 -13.45
C LEU A 228 10.11 9.50 -13.04
N GLY A 229 9.04 9.52 -13.85
CA GLY A 229 7.88 8.64 -13.68
C GLY A 229 7.17 8.82 -12.34
N TRP A 230 6.70 7.71 -11.78
CA TRP A 230 5.84 7.72 -10.59
C TRP A 230 6.50 8.29 -9.32
N VAL A 231 7.83 8.25 -9.25
CA VAL A 231 8.62 8.68 -8.07
C VAL A 231 9.07 10.15 -8.17
N ILE A 232 8.49 10.92 -9.10
CA ILE A 232 8.87 12.31 -9.38
C ILE A 232 8.74 13.25 -8.18
N GLU A 233 7.79 13.01 -7.29
CA GLU A 233 7.66 13.75 -6.03
C GLU A 233 8.90 13.55 -5.14
N MET A 234 9.40 12.31 -5.05
CA MET A 234 10.61 11.97 -4.30
C MET A 234 11.86 12.64 -4.88
N TRP A 235 11.96 12.73 -6.21
CA TRP A 235 12.99 13.53 -6.88
C TRP A 235 12.88 15.00 -6.50
N GLY A 236 11.66 15.53 -6.42
CA GLY A 236 11.40 16.87 -5.91
C GLY A 236 11.98 17.09 -4.51
N TYR A 237 11.75 16.14 -3.58
CA TYR A 237 12.33 16.21 -2.23
C TYR A 237 13.86 16.14 -2.26
N SER A 238 14.44 15.21 -3.00
CA SER A 238 15.89 15.05 -3.01
C SER A 238 16.62 16.23 -3.66
N ILE A 239 16.07 16.81 -4.73
CA ILE A 239 16.65 17.99 -5.37
C ILE A 239 16.51 19.22 -4.45
N ALA A 240 15.35 19.39 -3.81
CA ALA A 240 15.13 20.46 -2.83
C ALA A 240 16.06 20.35 -1.63
N SER A 241 16.30 19.13 -1.13
CA SER A 241 17.24 18.89 -0.03
C SER A 241 18.66 19.29 -0.42
N ALA A 242 19.11 18.87 -1.61
CA ALA A 242 20.43 19.23 -2.12
C ALA A 242 20.55 20.75 -2.37
N SER A 243 19.49 21.41 -2.82
CA SER A 243 19.52 22.85 -3.14
C SER A 243 19.66 23.76 -1.93
N ILE A 244 19.27 23.29 -0.74
CA ILE A 244 19.47 23.99 0.54
C ILE A 244 20.65 23.44 1.35
N GLY A 245 21.41 22.49 0.80
CA GLY A 245 22.60 21.93 1.43
C GLY A 245 22.35 20.85 2.49
N LEU A 246 21.14 20.27 2.58
CA LEU A 246 20.90 19.11 3.44
C LEU A 246 21.64 17.88 2.91
N ARG A 247 22.25 17.12 3.84
CA ARG A 247 22.95 15.87 3.51
C ARG A 247 22.46 14.74 4.41
N HIS A 248 21.62 13.88 3.85
CA HIS A 248 21.02 12.76 4.58
C HIS A 248 22.04 11.67 4.92
N GLN A 249 21.93 11.16 6.13
CA GLN A 249 22.50 9.88 6.56
C GLN A 249 21.63 8.75 5.97
N VAL A 250 22.24 7.91 5.15
CA VAL A 250 21.51 6.86 4.43
C VAL A 250 21.58 5.55 5.20
N PHE A 251 20.42 5.05 5.62
CA PHE A 251 20.27 3.78 6.35
C PHE A 251 19.60 2.73 5.46
N ARG A 252 20.37 1.73 5.03
CA ARG A 252 19.84 0.62 4.20
C ARG A 252 18.85 -0.26 4.95
N ASP A 253 18.98 -0.34 6.26
CA ASP A 253 18.09 -1.12 7.11
C ASP A 253 16.94 -0.27 7.70
N PHE A 254 16.73 0.98 7.22
CA PHE A 254 15.61 1.81 7.71
C PHE A 254 14.26 1.16 7.41
N GLN A 255 14.11 0.62 6.21
CA GLN A 255 12.96 -0.19 5.84
C GLN A 255 13.35 -1.39 5.00
N VAL A 256 12.43 -2.36 4.93
CA VAL A 256 12.42 -3.44 3.95
C VAL A 256 11.19 -3.31 3.06
N GLU A 257 11.35 -3.60 1.77
CA GLU A 257 10.28 -3.58 0.76
C GLU A 257 10.10 -4.99 0.19
N PRO A 258 9.44 -5.91 0.93
CA PRO A 258 9.31 -7.28 0.51
C PRO A 258 8.10 -7.48 -0.42
N GLY A 259 8.18 -8.51 -1.25
CA GLY A 259 7.10 -9.05 -2.06
C GLY A 259 7.28 -10.55 -2.28
N ALA A 260 6.48 -11.16 -3.16
CA ALA A 260 6.56 -12.61 -3.39
C ALA A 260 7.95 -13.08 -3.85
N LEU A 261 8.63 -12.28 -4.68
CA LEU A 261 9.94 -12.57 -5.28
C LEU A 261 11.14 -12.08 -4.43
N SER A 262 10.91 -11.66 -3.19
CA SER A 262 11.99 -11.26 -2.29
C SER A 262 13.01 -12.37 -2.06
N SER A 263 14.30 -12.01 -2.10
CA SER A 263 15.38 -12.97 -1.89
C SER A 263 15.47 -13.42 -0.43
N ALA A 264 16.01 -14.61 -0.20
CA ALA A 264 16.26 -15.11 1.15
C ALA A 264 17.14 -14.14 1.97
N ALA A 265 18.13 -13.51 1.33
CA ALA A 265 19.03 -12.55 1.98
C ALA A 265 18.32 -11.24 2.40
N GLN A 266 17.35 -10.76 1.63
CA GLN A 266 16.54 -9.59 2.01
C GLN A 266 15.67 -9.91 3.22
N LEU A 267 15.12 -11.13 3.27
CA LEU A 267 14.20 -11.52 4.34
C LEU A 267 14.94 -12.04 5.59
N ASP A 268 16.22 -12.35 5.51
CA ASP A 268 16.97 -12.88 6.65
C ASP A 268 16.92 -11.93 7.86
N GLY A 269 16.52 -12.48 9.01
CA GLY A 269 16.31 -11.71 10.24
C GLY A 269 15.39 -10.47 10.15
N PHE A 270 14.59 -10.30 9.09
CA PHE A 270 13.97 -9.00 8.79
C PHE A 270 13.18 -8.34 9.95
N PRO A 271 12.41 -9.07 10.80
CA PRO A 271 11.66 -8.43 11.88
C PRO A 271 12.54 -7.79 12.96
N LEU A 272 13.82 -8.19 13.03
CA LEU A 272 14.80 -7.67 14.00
C LEU A 272 15.89 -6.80 13.36
N ARG A 273 15.97 -6.81 12.04
CA ARG A 273 16.98 -6.07 11.27
C ARG A 273 16.48 -4.70 10.84
N TYR A 274 15.21 -4.63 10.44
CA TYR A 274 14.62 -3.41 9.88
C TYR A 274 13.68 -2.75 10.89
N TRP A 275 13.55 -1.43 10.80
CA TRP A 275 12.61 -0.67 11.63
C TRP A 275 11.21 -0.60 11.02
N ILE A 276 11.12 -0.59 9.68
CA ILE A 276 9.87 -0.42 8.94
C ILE A 276 9.72 -1.54 7.92
N PHE A 277 8.53 -2.13 7.86
CA PHE A 277 8.08 -2.97 6.74
C PHE A 277 7.22 -2.11 5.82
N HIS A 278 7.65 -1.94 4.57
CA HIS A 278 6.95 -1.16 3.55
C HIS A 278 6.27 -2.10 2.55
N TYR A 279 4.94 -2.26 2.64
CA TYR A 279 4.18 -3.21 1.81
C TYR A 279 3.77 -2.63 0.44
N THR A 280 4.75 -2.14 -0.31
CA THR A 280 4.52 -1.55 -1.64
C THR A 280 4.38 -2.58 -2.76
N TYR A 281 5.13 -3.69 -2.65
CA TYR A 281 5.12 -4.80 -3.58
C TYR A 281 4.08 -5.86 -3.20
N GLN A 282 3.54 -6.50 -4.23
CA GLN A 282 2.51 -7.51 -4.11
C GLN A 282 3.07 -8.89 -3.70
N PHE A 283 2.24 -9.65 -3.02
CA PHE A 283 2.47 -11.06 -2.70
C PHE A 283 1.53 -11.93 -3.53
N GLU A 284 2.04 -12.36 -4.68
CA GLU A 284 1.35 -13.21 -5.64
C GLU A 284 1.93 -14.63 -5.59
N TYR A 285 1.11 -15.61 -5.23
CA TYR A 285 1.53 -17.00 -5.10
C TYR A 285 0.55 -17.95 -5.79
N TYR A 286 1.12 -19.03 -6.33
CA TYR A 286 0.36 -20.25 -6.60
C TYR A 286 -0.02 -20.95 -5.28
N LEU A 287 -0.94 -21.92 -5.35
CA LEU A 287 -1.44 -22.63 -4.16
C LEU A 287 -0.38 -23.47 -3.42
N ASP A 288 0.73 -23.81 -4.07
CA ASP A 288 1.87 -24.46 -3.44
C ASP A 288 2.83 -23.46 -2.76
N GLY A 289 2.59 -22.16 -2.91
CA GLY A 289 3.44 -21.09 -2.41
C GLY A 289 4.58 -20.70 -3.34
N THR A 290 4.64 -21.25 -4.56
CA THR A 290 5.57 -20.79 -5.59
C THR A 290 5.23 -19.34 -5.97
N PRO A 291 6.19 -18.40 -5.93
CA PRO A 291 5.92 -17.00 -6.27
C PRO A 291 5.60 -16.85 -7.76
N CYS A 292 4.60 -16.04 -8.06
CA CYS A 292 4.27 -15.70 -9.44
C CYS A 292 5.31 -14.74 -10.03
N GLN A 293 5.49 -14.81 -11.36
CA GLN A 293 6.35 -13.87 -12.08
C GLN A 293 5.72 -12.46 -12.08
N PRO A 294 6.51 -11.39 -12.31
CA PRO A 294 5.96 -10.04 -12.42
C PRO A 294 4.80 -9.98 -13.40
N TRP A 295 3.81 -9.14 -13.10
CA TRP A 295 2.58 -9.02 -13.88
C TRP A 295 1.72 -10.29 -13.95
N THR A 296 1.88 -11.22 -13.00
CA THR A 296 1.01 -12.41 -12.88
C THR A 296 0.28 -12.36 -11.54
N ILE A 297 -1.06 -12.35 -11.59
CA ILE A 297 -1.90 -12.46 -10.39
C ILE A 297 -2.00 -13.93 -10.00
N GLY A 298 -1.65 -14.25 -8.75
CA GLY A 298 -1.69 -15.59 -8.19
C GLY A 298 -3.08 -16.01 -7.72
N GLU A 299 -3.21 -17.28 -7.33
CA GLU A 299 -4.38 -17.77 -6.60
C GLU A 299 -4.49 -17.10 -5.24
N PHE A 300 -3.36 -16.92 -4.55
CA PHE A 300 -3.21 -15.99 -3.43
C PHE A 300 -2.62 -14.68 -3.94
N SER A 301 -3.29 -13.57 -3.62
CA SER A 301 -3.00 -12.26 -4.17
C SER A 301 -3.23 -11.18 -3.12
N LEU A 302 -2.17 -10.91 -2.35
CA LEU A 302 -2.14 -9.82 -1.37
C LEU A 302 -1.45 -8.60 -2.00
N ASP A 303 -2.28 -7.71 -2.53
CA ASP A 303 -1.92 -6.35 -2.95
C ASP A 303 -2.89 -5.38 -2.28
N LYS A 304 -2.36 -4.35 -1.61
CA LYS A 304 -3.16 -3.30 -0.97
C LYS A 304 -4.14 -2.64 -1.95
N ARG A 305 -3.81 -2.61 -3.24
CA ARG A 305 -4.62 -2.01 -4.31
C ARG A 305 -5.95 -2.76 -4.53
N HIS A 306 -6.03 -4.04 -4.13
CA HIS A 306 -7.30 -4.78 -4.11
C HIS A 306 -8.32 -4.22 -3.11
N PHE A 307 -7.85 -3.45 -2.14
CA PHE A 307 -8.66 -2.85 -1.07
C PHE A 307 -8.81 -1.34 -1.26
N SER A 308 -8.85 -0.87 -2.51
CA SER A 308 -8.99 0.56 -2.82
C SER A 308 -10.39 1.10 -2.55
N ALA A 309 -11.42 0.27 -2.76
CA ALA A 309 -12.81 0.66 -2.57
C ALA A 309 -13.31 0.41 -1.14
N GLU A 310 -12.82 -0.63 -0.49
CA GLU A 310 -13.25 -1.09 0.83
C GLU A 310 -12.07 -1.72 1.58
N PRO A 311 -12.02 -1.63 2.92
CA PRO A 311 -10.95 -2.25 3.71
C PRO A 311 -10.88 -3.77 3.52
N PRO A 312 -9.75 -4.42 3.87
CA PRO A 312 -9.68 -5.88 3.88
C PRO A 312 -10.70 -6.48 4.88
N PRO A 313 -11.36 -7.60 4.54
CA PRO A 313 -12.27 -8.28 5.45
C PRO A 313 -11.48 -9.05 6.52
N TYR A 314 -11.81 -8.86 7.79
CA TYR A 314 -11.19 -9.59 8.90
C TYR A 314 -11.89 -10.92 9.22
N PRO A 315 -11.17 -12.03 9.44
CA PRO A 315 -9.74 -12.19 9.21
C PRO A 315 -9.40 -12.40 7.73
N LEU A 316 -8.17 -12.02 7.36
CA LEU A 316 -7.53 -12.52 6.15
C LEU A 316 -7.04 -13.96 6.38
N PRO A 317 -7.21 -14.85 5.40
CA PRO A 317 -6.69 -16.20 5.46
C PRO A 317 -5.15 -16.20 5.35
N ASP A 318 -4.52 -17.26 5.86
CA ASP A 318 -3.08 -17.43 5.78
C ASP A 318 -2.60 -17.61 4.33
N PRO A 319 -1.38 -17.16 4.00
CA PRO A 319 -0.74 -17.48 2.73
C PRO A 319 -0.57 -19.00 2.51
N PRO A 320 -0.36 -19.44 1.26
CA PRO A 320 0.01 -20.83 0.98
C PRO A 320 1.27 -21.27 1.76
N PRO A 321 1.39 -22.55 2.18
CA PRO A 321 2.51 -23.01 3.01
C PRO A 321 3.92 -22.73 2.45
N GLY A 322 4.09 -22.73 1.13
CA GLY A 322 5.38 -22.42 0.49
C GLY A 322 5.68 -20.92 0.32
N ALA A 323 4.76 -20.03 0.70
CA ALA A 323 4.96 -18.59 0.61
C ALA A 323 6.12 -18.13 1.52
N ASN A 324 6.74 -17.00 1.19
CA ASN A 324 7.83 -16.50 2.00
C ASN A 324 7.34 -15.92 3.33
N LYS A 325 8.23 -15.86 4.33
CA LYS A 325 7.91 -15.39 5.69
C LYS A 325 7.38 -13.95 5.77
N ALA A 326 7.66 -13.11 4.78
CA ALA A 326 7.14 -11.73 4.76
C ALA A 326 5.63 -11.70 4.44
N ALA A 327 5.13 -12.63 3.62
CA ALA A 327 3.71 -12.77 3.35
C ALA A 327 2.93 -13.12 4.64
N PHE A 328 3.42 -14.12 5.39
CA PHE A 328 2.83 -14.54 6.66
C PHE A 328 2.86 -13.42 7.69
N PHE A 329 3.99 -12.72 7.78
CA PHE A 329 4.12 -11.56 8.67
C PHE A 329 3.09 -10.47 8.34
N LEU A 330 2.94 -10.10 7.06
CA LEU A 330 2.04 -9.02 6.67
C LEU A 330 0.57 -9.36 6.92
N VAL A 331 0.14 -10.59 6.58
CA VAL A 331 -1.20 -11.09 6.91
C VAL A 331 -1.43 -11.06 8.42
N GLY A 332 -0.46 -11.53 9.20
CA GLY A 332 -0.51 -11.49 10.66
C GLY A 332 -0.63 -10.06 11.21
N ALA A 333 0.17 -9.13 10.70
CA ALA A 333 0.16 -7.72 11.09
C ALA A 333 -1.19 -7.04 10.79
N PHE A 334 -1.80 -7.36 9.64
CA PHE A 334 -3.14 -6.86 9.30
C PHE A 334 -4.18 -7.45 10.25
N ASN A 335 -4.21 -8.77 10.39
CA ASN A 335 -5.16 -9.47 11.25
C ASN A 335 -5.06 -9.04 12.71
N GLU A 336 -3.86 -8.73 13.19
CA GLU A 336 -3.65 -8.21 14.53
C GLU A 336 -4.32 -6.86 14.74
N ALA A 337 -4.06 -5.89 13.87
CA ALA A 337 -4.66 -4.55 13.98
C ALA A 337 -6.18 -4.60 13.80
N MET A 338 -6.68 -5.35 12.80
CA MET A 338 -8.12 -5.51 12.57
C MET A 338 -8.83 -6.19 13.76
N ARG A 339 -8.18 -7.15 14.41
CA ARG A 339 -8.67 -7.80 15.63
C ARG A 339 -8.72 -6.80 16.79
N ALA A 340 -7.66 -6.02 17.00
CA ALA A 340 -7.58 -5.03 18.07
C ALA A 340 -8.67 -3.94 17.96
N LEU A 341 -9.00 -3.54 16.73
CA LEU A 341 -10.06 -2.56 16.46
C LEU A 341 -11.48 -3.09 16.66
N GLY A 342 -11.66 -4.41 16.77
CA GLY A 342 -12.97 -5.01 17.08
C GLY A 342 -14.09 -4.50 16.16
N THR A 343 -15.22 -4.10 16.73
CA THR A 343 -16.38 -3.60 15.97
C THR A 343 -16.10 -2.30 15.22
N ALA A 344 -15.04 -1.56 15.55
CA ALA A 344 -14.63 -0.39 14.80
C ALA A 344 -14.05 -0.76 13.43
N TRP A 345 -13.61 -2.00 13.21
CA TRP A 345 -13.23 -2.49 11.89
C TRP A 345 -14.47 -2.90 11.08
N PRO A 346 -14.83 -2.20 9.99
CA PRO A 346 -16.17 -2.26 9.42
C PRO A 346 -16.43 -3.48 8.53
N ARG A 347 -15.39 -4.23 8.14
CA ARG A 347 -15.52 -5.34 7.20
C ARG A 347 -15.00 -6.65 7.79
N ARG A 348 -15.89 -7.63 7.94
CA ARG A 348 -15.60 -8.92 8.57
C ARG A 348 -16.05 -10.06 7.68
N GLN A 349 -15.27 -11.13 7.69
CA GLN A 349 -15.73 -12.41 7.16
C GLN A 349 -16.96 -12.85 7.95
N PRO A 350 -17.88 -13.58 7.29
CA PRO A 350 -18.97 -14.23 7.99
C PRO A 350 -18.47 -15.17 9.09
N ALA A 351 -19.30 -15.43 10.09
CA ALA A 351 -18.98 -16.37 11.14
C ALA A 351 -18.75 -17.77 10.56
N PRO A 352 -17.79 -18.56 11.07
CA PRO A 352 -17.60 -19.95 10.67
C PRO A 352 -18.91 -20.74 10.76
N GLY A 353 -19.28 -21.44 9.69
CA GLY A 353 -20.53 -22.21 9.62
C GLY A 353 -21.79 -21.40 9.31
N SER A 354 -21.70 -20.08 9.14
CA SER A 354 -22.82 -19.29 8.63
C SER A 354 -23.13 -19.63 7.16
N SER A 355 -24.38 -19.40 6.75
CA SER A 355 -24.80 -19.57 5.35
C SER A 355 -24.32 -18.44 4.44
N GLU A 356 -23.87 -17.33 5.04
CA GLU A 356 -23.38 -16.16 4.32
C GLU A 356 -22.11 -16.47 3.53
N PRO A 357 -21.99 -15.94 2.29
CA PRO A 357 -20.85 -16.22 1.45
C PRO A 357 -19.58 -15.52 1.98
N PRO A 358 -18.41 -16.17 1.93
CA PRO A 358 -17.17 -15.54 2.36
C PRO A 358 -16.86 -14.31 1.51
N LEU A 359 -16.40 -13.25 2.19
CA LEU A 359 -15.96 -12.04 1.50
C LEU A 359 -14.61 -12.31 0.85
N GLN A 360 -14.57 -12.21 -0.47
CA GLN A 360 -13.33 -12.43 -1.20
C GLN A 360 -12.27 -11.40 -0.80
N SER A 361 -11.14 -11.90 -0.32
CA SER A 361 -10.07 -11.11 0.28
C SER A 361 -8.78 -11.18 -0.55
N VAL A 362 -8.02 -12.27 -0.38
CA VAL A 362 -6.72 -12.53 -1.02
C VAL A 362 -6.75 -13.78 -1.90
N TYR A 363 -7.68 -14.71 -1.68
CA TYR A 363 -7.87 -15.86 -2.57
C TYR A 363 -8.89 -15.63 -3.68
N GLY A 364 -8.60 -16.14 -4.87
CA GLY A 364 -9.50 -16.12 -6.02
C GLY A 364 -9.59 -14.77 -6.76
N ARG A 365 -8.72 -13.80 -6.45
CA ARG A 365 -8.69 -12.48 -7.11
C ARG A 365 -8.41 -12.57 -8.61
N ARG A 366 -7.67 -13.60 -9.04
CA ARG A 366 -7.45 -13.97 -10.44
C ARG A 366 -8.73 -13.96 -11.28
N ARG A 367 -9.89 -14.31 -10.69
CA ARG A 367 -11.22 -14.21 -11.34
C ARG A 367 -11.59 -12.80 -11.83
N LEU A 368 -11.34 -11.78 -11.01
CA LEU A 368 -11.92 -10.44 -11.17
C LEU A 368 -11.06 -9.51 -12.01
N ASP A 369 -9.73 -9.57 -11.83
CA ASP A 369 -8.82 -8.57 -12.40
C ASP A 369 -7.98 -9.08 -13.57
N TRP A 370 -7.72 -10.39 -13.62
CA TRP A 370 -6.84 -10.99 -14.62
C TRP A 370 -7.50 -11.09 -16.00
N PHE A 371 -8.71 -11.65 -16.06
CA PHE A 371 -9.39 -11.99 -17.31
C PHE A 371 -10.03 -10.80 -18.02
N GLY A 372 -10.25 -9.68 -17.32
CA GLY A 372 -10.71 -8.44 -17.91
C GLY A 372 -9.60 -7.58 -18.51
N ARG A 373 -8.33 -7.78 -18.11
CA ARG A 373 -7.21 -6.88 -18.45
C ARG A 373 -6.06 -7.54 -19.20
N HIS A 374 -5.95 -8.87 -19.22
CA HIS A 374 -4.78 -9.58 -19.79
C HIS A 374 -5.20 -10.67 -20.80
N ALA A 375 -4.89 -10.45 -22.08
CA ALA A 375 -5.18 -11.40 -23.16
C ALA A 375 -4.56 -12.79 -22.95
N ASN A 376 -3.42 -12.87 -22.25
CA ASN A 376 -2.68 -14.12 -22.02
C ASN A 376 -3.15 -14.91 -20.79
N GLY A 377 -4.15 -14.40 -20.06
CA GLY A 377 -4.43 -14.91 -18.73
C GLY A 377 -4.97 -16.34 -18.66
N PHE A 378 -5.82 -16.71 -19.64
CA PHE A 378 -6.40 -18.04 -19.77
C PHE A 378 -5.39 -19.08 -20.29
N ALA A 379 -4.46 -18.66 -21.16
CA ALA A 379 -3.47 -19.58 -21.75
C ALA A 379 -2.59 -20.25 -20.68
N THR A 380 -2.28 -19.52 -19.61
CA THR A 380 -1.55 -20.08 -18.46
C THR A 380 -2.37 -21.15 -17.75
N GLU A 381 -3.66 -20.92 -17.48
CA GLU A 381 -4.53 -21.93 -16.85
C GLU A 381 -4.72 -23.14 -17.75
N LEU A 382 -4.91 -22.94 -19.05
CA LEU A 382 -5.02 -24.04 -20.01
C LEU A 382 -3.76 -24.92 -20.00
N ARG A 383 -2.58 -24.33 -19.79
CA ARG A 383 -1.32 -25.09 -19.70
C ARG A 383 -1.19 -25.85 -18.38
N THR A 384 -1.60 -25.24 -17.26
CA THR A 384 -1.26 -25.73 -15.92
C THR A 384 -2.38 -26.49 -15.20
N MET A 385 -3.65 -26.29 -15.58
CA MET A 385 -4.81 -26.79 -14.81
C MET A 385 -5.54 -27.95 -15.53
N PRO A 386 -5.52 -29.18 -14.99
CA PRO A 386 -6.21 -30.34 -15.58
C PRO A 386 -7.72 -30.14 -15.77
N LEU A 387 -8.38 -29.51 -14.80
CA LEU A 387 -9.82 -29.22 -14.88
C LEU A 387 -10.15 -28.34 -16.09
N ILE A 388 -9.35 -27.30 -16.34
CA ILE A 388 -9.55 -26.37 -17.46
C ILE A 388 -9.33 -27.08 -18.79
N LYS A 389 -8.26 -27.90 -18.91
CA LYS A 389 -8.03 -28.75 -20.09
C LYS A 389 -9.19 -29.67 -20.41
N ARG A 390 -9.89 -30.19 -19.39
CA ARG A 390 -11.04 -31.10 -19.56
C ARG A 390 -12.32 -30.38 -20.02
N LEU A 391 -12.48 -29.13 -19.62
CA LEU A 391 -13.71 -28.36 -19.83
C LEU A 391 -13.65 -27.44 -21.06
N VAL A 392 -12.46 -27.17 -21.58
CA VAL A 392 -12.31 -26.30 -22.75
C VAL A 392 -13.06 -26.84 -23.97
N GLY A 393 -13.80 -25.97 -24.66
CA GLY A 393 -14.62 -26.32 -25.82
C GLY A 393 -15.89 -27.12 -25.50
N SER A 394 -16.29 -27.22 -24.23
CA SER A 394 -17.47 -28.00 -23.84
C SER A 394 -18.77 -27.20 -23.90
N GLU A 395 -19.87 -27.90 -24.17
CA GLU A 395 -21.24 -27.38 -24.13
C GLU A 395 -22.09 -28.21 -23.15
N TRP A 396 -22.96 -27.52 -22.42
CA TRP A 396 -23.75 -28.09 -21.34
C TRP A 396 -25.20 -27.65 -21.46
N ALA A 397 -26.12 -28.60 -21.47
CA ALA A 397 -27.56 -28.36 -21.44
C ALA A 397 -28.04 -28.25 -20.00
N CYS A 398 -28.74 -27.16 -19.66
CA CYS A 398 -29.22 -26.88 -18.31
C CYS A 398 -30.70 -27.23 -18.14
N GLU A 399 -31.12 -27.56 -16.92
CA GLU A 399 -32.51 -27.96 -16.57
C GLU A 399 -33.55 -26.88 -16.91
N ASP A 400 -33.15 -25.61 -16.98
CA ASP A 400 -33.99 -24.46 -17.36
C ASP A 400 -34.13 -24.28 -18.88
N GLY A 401 -33.62 -25.22 -19.68
CA GLY A 401 -33.62 -25.16 -21.15
C GLY A 401 -32.54 -24.27 -21.76
N SER A 402 -31.67 -23.66 -20.95
CA SER A 402 -30.53 -22.88 -21.44
C SER A 402 -29.32 -23.78 -21.75
N SER A 403 -28.35 -23.25 -22.51
CA SER A 403 -27.05 -23.90 -22.70
C SER A 403 -25.89 -23.03 -22.23
N LEU A 404 -24.89 -23.65 -21.62
CA LEU A 404 -23.64 -23.04 -21.19
C LEU A 404 -22.49 -23.58 -22.07
N GLN A 405 -21.78 -22.68 -22.74
CA GLN A 405 -20.60 -22.98 -23.54
C GLN A 405 -19.34 -22.43 -22.87
N LEU A 406 -18.30 -23.25 -22.80
CA LEU A 406 -17.00 -22.91 -22.22
C LEU A 406 -15.93 -22.93 -23.32
N GLY A 407 -15.59 -21.75 -23.85
CA GLY A 407 -14.72 -21.58 -25.02
C GLY A 407 -13.22 -21.71 -24.75
N GLY A 408 -12.48 -21.88 -25.85
CA GLY A 408 -11.03 -22.11 -25.91
C GLY A 408 -10.16 -21.00 -25.36
N ASN A 409 -10.67 -19.78 -25.34
CA ASN A 409 -9.93 -18.58 -24.97
C ASN A 409 -10.36 -18.04 -23.61
N GLY A 410 -11.05 -18.85 -22.81
CA GLY A 410 -11.63 -18.46 -21.52
C GLY A 410 -12.92 -17.66 -21.66
N ASP A 411 -13.51 -17.64 -22.84
CA ASP A 411 -14.83 -17.04 -23.10
C ASP A 411 -15.94 -18.02 -22.68
N ALA A 412 -16.99 -17.49 -22.06
CA ALA A 412 -18.17 -18.27 -21.69
C ALA A 412 -19.41 -17.68 -22.35
N ARG A 413 -20.36 -18.52 -22.76
CA ARG A 413 -21.67 -18.07 -23.27
C ARG A 413 -22.77 -18.81 -22.53
N TRP A 414 -23.76 -18.06 -22.03
CA TRP A 414 -24.88 -18.62 -21.28
C TRP A 414 -26.14 -17.79 -21.50
N ARG A 415 -27.34 -18.42 -21.41
CA ARG A 415 -28.69 -17.81 -21.48
C ARG A 415 -28.86 -16.66 -22.49
N SER A 416 -29.58 -16.89 -23.59
CA SER A 416 -29.93 -15.85 -24.59
C SER A 416 -28.72 -15.08 -25.15
N GLY A 417 -27.59 -15.78 -25.37
CA GLY A 417 -26.42 -15.21 -26.05
C GLY A 417 -25.56 -14.26 -25.21
N ARG A 418 -25.75 -14.20 -23.88
CA ARG A 418 -24.86 -13.41 -23.03
C ARG A 418 -23.47 -14.04 -23.03
N SER A 419 -22.45 -13.21 -23.21
CA SER A 419 -21.04 -13.61 -23.20
C SER A 419 -20.33 -13.12 -21.95
N GLY A 420 -19.23 -13.79 -21.62
CA GLY A 420 -18.52 -13.58 -20.38
C GLY A 420 -17.20 -14.33 -20.34
N ARG A 421 -16.68 -14.55 -19.13
CA ARG A 421 -15.40 -15.25 -18.92
C ARG A 421 -15.55 -16.43 -17.98
N TRP A 422 -14.70 -17.44 -18.14
CA TRP A 422 -14.58 -18.55 -17.21
C TRP A 422 -13.11 -18.92 -16.99
N GLY A 423 -12.87 -19.64 -15.90
CA GLY A 423 -11.54 -20.09 -15.51
C GLY A 423 -11.58 -20.83 -14.18
N SER A 424 -10.42 -21.21 -13.67
CA SER A 424 -10.30 -21.99 -12.44
C SER A 424 -10.79 -21.22 -11.22
N MET A 425 -11.52 -21.89 -10.33
CA MET A 425 -11.87 -21.37 -9.01
C MET A 425 -11.06 -22.09 -7.95
N ASN A 426 -9.88 -21.53 -7.67
CA ASN A 426 -8.94 -22.03 -6.69
C ASN A 426 -8.95 -21.13 -5.46
N ASN A 427 -10.02 -21.22 -4.67
CA ASN A 427 -10.15 -20.51 -3.41
C ASN A 427 -10.39 -21.52 -2.27
N PRO A 428 -9.38 -21.79 -1.42
CA PRO A 428 -9.52 -22.72 -0.31
C PRO A 428 -10.56 -22.27 0.73
N ASP A 429 -10.87 -20.97 0.81
CA ASP A 429 -11.86 -20.42 1.76
C ASP A 429 -13.30 -20.82 1.43
N LEU A 430 -13.56 -21.34 0.22
CA LEU A 430 -14.89 -21.83 -0.17
C LEU A 430 -15.22 -23.21 0.40
N GLY A 431 -14.24 -23.90 1.00
CA GLY A 431 -14.43 -25.21 1.62
C GLY A 431 -15.07 -26.24 0.70
N GLY A 432 -15.93 -27.10 1.28
CA GLY A 432 -16.58 -28.19 0.55
C GLY A 432 -17.56 -27.75 -0.54
N ALA A 433 -18.02 -26.49 -0.53
CA ALA A 433 -18.89 -25.96 -1.57
C ALA A 433 -18.15 -25.78 -2.91
N CYS A 434 -16.85 -25.48 -2.86
CA CYS A 434 -16.00 -25.46 -4.03
C CYS A 434 -14.57 -25.95 -3.72
N PRO A 435 -14.34 -27.27 -3.76
CA PRO A 435 -13.01 -27.81 -3.53
C PRO A 435 -12.01 -27.32 -4.59
N VAL A 436 -10.80 -27.01 -4.13
CA VAL A 436 -9.67 -26.61 -4.98
C VAL A 436 -9.45 -27.63 -6.10
N GLY A 437 -9.28 -27.15 -7.33
CA GLY A 437 -9.08 -28.00 -8.50
C GLY A 437 -10.33 -28.72 -9.01
N ALA A 438 -11.48 -28.59 -8.35
CA ALA A 438 -12.76 -29.19 -8.74
C ALA A 438 -13.82 -28.16 -9.19
N CYS A 439 -13.49 -26.87 -9.11
CA CYS A 439 -14.40 -25.79 -9.45
C CYS A 439 -13.87 -24.84 -10.51
N ILE A 440 -14.81 -24.24 -11.24
CA ILE A 440 -14.57 -23.09 -12.11
C ILE A 440 -15.43 -21.91 -11.67
N TYR A 441 -15.07 -20.71 -12.10
CA TYR A 441 -15.99 -19.58 -12.10
C TYR A 441 -16.54 -19.39 -13.51
N VAL A 442 -17.76 -18.85 -13.60
CA VAL A 442 -18.37 -18.38 -14.84
C VAL A 442 -18.96 -17.00 -14.57
N ASP A 443 -18.48 -15.98 -15.27
CA ASP A 443 -18.96 -14.61 -15.17
C ASP A 443 -19.65 -14.20 -16.46
N VAL A 444 -20.95 -14.48 -16.53
CA VAL A 444 -21.84 -14.10 -17.63
C VAL A 444 -22.98 -13.29 -17.02
N SER A 445 -22.94 -11.97 -17.16
CA SER A 445 -23.89 -11.01 -16.55
C SER A 445 -24.01 -11.08 -15.02
N GLY A 446 -22.93 -11.45 -14.35
CA GLY A 446 -22.89 -11.72 -12.92
C GLY A 446 -21.95 -12.89 -12.63
N SER A 447 -21.33 -12.84 -11.45
CA SER A 447 -20.31 -13.79 -11.06
C SER A 447 -20.94 -15.07 -10.45
N HIS A 448 -20.75 -16.22 -11.11
CA HIS A 448 -21.21 -17.54 -10.65
C HIS A 448 -20.02 -18.45 -10.33
N ASN A 449 -20.17 -19.36 -9.37
CA ASN A 449 -19.27 -20.50 -9.17
C ASN A 449 -19.92 -21.73 -9.74
N VAL A 450 -19.12 -22.60 -10.35
CA VAL A 450 -19.63 -23.83 -10.93
C VAL A 450 -18.85 -25.00 -10.38
N ALA A 451 -19.53 -25.82 -9.59
CA ALA A 451 -19.00 -27.11 -9.15
C ALA A 451 -19.11 -28.12 -10.30
N VAL A 452 -18.01 -28.82 -10.55
CA VAL A 452 -17.89 -29.75 -11.69
C VAL A 452 -17.81 -31.17 -11.14
N ASN A 453 -18.79 -32.02 -11.47
CA ASN A 453 -18.78 -33.43 -11.09
C ASN A 453 -19.01 -34.30 -12.33
N GLY A 454 -17.91 -34.81 -12.89
CA GLY A 454 -17.94 -35.68 -14.08
C GLY A 454 -18.62 -35.00 -15.27
N SER A 455 -19.80 -35.52 -15.64
CA SER A 455 -20.67 -35.04 -16.72
C SER A 455 -21.77 -34.09 -16.26
N SER A 456 -21.71 -33.57 -15.03
CA SER A 456 -22.63 -32.57 -14.49
C SER A 456 -21.92 -31.30 -14.01
N LEU A 457 -22.60 -30.17 -14.15
CA LEU A 457 -22.25 -28.86 -13.59
C LEU A 457 -23.37 -28.39 -12.66
N THR A 458 -23.01 -27.92 -11.48
CA THR A 458 -23.93 -27.18 -10.59
C THR A 458 -23.51 -25.73 -10.56
N VAL A 459 -24.33 -24.84 -11.15
CA VAL A 459 -24.09 -23.40 -11.19
C VAL A 459 -24.69 -22.77 -9.94
N MET A 460 -23.83 -22.19 -9.12
CA MET A 460 -24.17 -21.49 -7.89
C MET A 460 -23.96 -19.99 -8.09
N ARG A 461 -25.00 -19.20 -7.82
CA ARG A 461 -24.85 -17.74 -7.79
C ARG A 461 -24.24 -17.34 -6.45
N LEU A 462 -23.14 -16.60 -6.53
CA LEU A 462 -22.50 -16.00 -5.37
C LEU A 462 -22.31 -14.51 -5.64
N PHE A 463 -22.91 -13.70 -4.79
CA PHE A 463 -22.82 -12.25 -4.90
C PHE A 463 -21.50 -11.76 -4.29
N TYR A 464 -20.41 -11.85 -5.05
CA TYR A 464 -19.08 -11.38 -4.63
C TYR A 464 -18.98 -9.86 -4.37
N ARG A 465 -20.06 -9.10 -4.61
CA ARG A 465 -20.15 -7.65 -4.37
C ARG A 465 -21.37 -7.22 -3.54
N THR A 466 -22.25 -8.12 -3.09
CA THR A 466 -23.43 -7.73 -2.29
C THR A 466 -23.81 -8.78 -1.24
N ALA A 467 -24.36 -8.29 -0.13
CA ALA A 467 -24.62 -8.99 1.13
C ALA A 467 -25.81 -9.98 1.11
N SER A 468 -25.87 -10.92 0.15
CA SER A 468 -26.92 -11.95 0.11
C SER A 468 -26.41 -13.32 0.59
N ALA A 469 -27.20 -13.99 1.43
CA ALA A 469 -26.77 -14.88 2.51
C ALA A 469 -26.87 -16.41 2.25
N THR A 470 -27.01 -16.86 1.00
CA THR A 470 -26.98 -18.30 0.66
C THR A 470 -26.53 -18.53 -0.79
N PRO A 471 -25.67 -19.53 -1.07
CA PRO A 471 -25.41 -19.98 -2.43
C PRO A 471 -26.70 -20.51 -3.04
N GLU A 472 -27.25 -19.78 -4.01
CA GLU A 472 -28.44 -20.19 -4.75
C GLU A 472 -28.01 -21.07 -5.92
N VAL A 473 -28.49 -22.31 -5.99
CA VAL A 473 -28.34 -23.13 -7.19
C VAL A 473 -29.23 -22.53 -8.27
N VAL A 474 -28.60 -21.88 -9.27
CA VAL A 474 -29.33 -21.17 -10.33
C VAL A 474 -29.52 -22.01 -11.58
N ALA A 475 -28.74 -23.08 -11.74
CA ALA A 475 -28.91 -24.09 -12.78
C ALA A 475 -28.13 -25.36 -12.43
N ARG A 476 -28.62 -26.50 -12.89
CA ARG A 476 -27.85 -27.73 -13.05
C ARG A 476 -27.78 -28.05 -14.53
N CYS A 477 -26.60 -28.43 -15.01
CA CYS A 477 -26.36 -28.67 -16.41
C CYS A 477 -25.62 -29.99 -16.63
N HIS A 478 -25.89 -30.64 -17.76
CA HIS A 478 -25.26 -31.91 -18.15
C HIS A 478 -24.52 -31.72 -19.48
N ARG A 479 -23.42 -32.44 -19.65
CA ARG A 479 -22.59 -32.29 -20.86
C ARG A 479 -23.38 -32.74 -22.09
N SER A 480 -23.53 -31.85 -23.06
CA SER A 480 -24.18 -32.16 -24.32
C SER A 480 -23.31 -33.15 -25.12
N GLY A 481 -23.85 -34.32 -25.47
CA GLY A 481 -23.17 -35.29 -26.34
C GLY A 481 -22.47 -36.49 -25.68
N GLY A 482 -22.72 -36.77 -24.40
CA GLY A 482 -22.48 -38.10 -23.81
C GLY A 482 -23.80 -38.87 -23.78
N GLY A 483 -23.95 -39.87 -24.64
CA GLY A 483 -25.16 -40.70 -24.70
C GLY A 483 -25.51 -41.30 -23.33
N ALA A 484 -26.82 -41.33 -23.05
CA ALA A 484 -27.40 -42.19 -22.02
C ALA A 484 -27.14 -43.67 -22.34
#